data_AF-A0A973R7I0-F1
#
_entry.id   AF-A0A973R7I0-F1
#
_cell.length_a   1.000
_cell.length_b   1.000
_cell.length_c   1.000
_cell.angle_alpha   90.00
_cell.angle_beta   90.00
_cell.angle_gamma   90.00
#
_symmetry.space_group_name_H-M   'P 1'
#
loop_
_entity.id
_entity.type
_entity.pdbx_description
1 polymer ?
#
loop_
_entity_poly.entity_id
_entity_poly.type
_entity_poly.pdbx_seq_one_letter_code
_entity_poly.pdbx_strand_id
1 'polypeptide(L)'
;MLSELDDLLAASRAGGRIAWLTGEAGIGKSTLVRRFAERHEGRARVLLGACHPAAGRVTGQGPWRDIAKQAGLDPDAAICPARMADGLVAAGPGPVVVLEDVQWADSADVDMLTAIGRRLERCRALFLATCRGGLAPPDHALNAMLASLPADAVTYLAVPPLSPGAVAELALRAGHPNPELHRLSGGNPLLVNEILASGPNPGESSRISTLAVSRMAELRPAARDVARLVAVAPDGVEPWLLEALGVGDAEAPDECLASGLLLRRSGQIDFRHGILKQVIHDLMPLFTRRTFHRDLLRALVSHSDRPGVTPTRLVHHAIGCDDSEIIRRHAPRAARDAVATGARDEAIRLYELALRHTDPLDGTSRGELLDALAEQAYLSGELRNACSAGRDAAAAWEAADRPDRAGPAYRRLARALWLTGNRTAAQDAARRAAELLTDQGNATQLVLAHAELSHLEAL
;
A
#
# COMPACT_ATOMS: atom_id res chain seq x y z
N MET A 1 -15.98 -18.55 -10.14
CA MET A 1 -15.46 -18.10 -11.44
C MET A 1 -15.29 -19.20 -12.48
N LEU A 2 -14.32 -20.14 -12.42
CA LEU A 2 -14.21 -21.15 -13.50
C LEU A 2 -15.48 -22.01 -13.65
N SER A 3 -16.07 -22.46 -12.53
CA SER A 3 -17.37 -23.16 -12.54
C SER A 3 -18.49 -22.31 -13.14
N GLU A 4 -18.48 -21.01 -12.89
CA GLU A 4 -19.50 -20.08 -13.36
C GLU A 4 -19.38 -19.84 -14.88
N LEU A 5 -18.15 -19.80 -15.40
CA LEU A 5 -17.89 -19.82 -16.83
C LEU A 5 -18.31 -21.16 -17.48
N ASP A 6 -18.11 -22.29 -16.78
CA ASP A 6 -18.58 -23.60 -17.24
C ASP A 6 -20.12 -23.61 -17.38
N ASP A 7 -20.84 -23.04 -16.41
CA ASP A 7 -22.30 -22.92 -16.42
C ASP A 7 -22.78 -22.01 -17.56
N LEU A 8 -22.10 -20.88 -17.79
CA LEU A 8 -22.39 -19.98 -18.91
C LEU A 8 -22.14 -20.64 -20.28
N LEU A 9 -21.11 -21.47 -20.40
CA LEU A 9 -20.85 -22.24 -21.62
C LEU A 9 -21.91 -23.31 -21.86
N ALA A 10 -22.40 -23.96 -20.81
CA ALA A 10 -23.51 -24.89 -20.94
C ALA A 10 -24.79 -24.17 -21.40
N ALA A 11 -25.10 -23.03 -20.78
CA ALA A 11 -26.26 -22.21 -21.13
C ALA A 11 -26.17 -21.63 -22.55
N SER A 12 -24.97 -21.31 -23.04
CA SER A 12 -24.76 -20.70 -24.36
C SER A 12 -25.25 -21.58 -25.52
N ARG A 13 -25.39 -22.90 -25.30
CA ARG A 13 -25.92 -23.86 -26.28
C ARG A 13 -27.41 -23.67 -26.56
N ALA A 14 -28.18 -23.16 -25.60
CA ALA A 14 -29.60 -22.87 -25.78
C ALA A 14 -29.84 -21.47 -26.39
N GLY A 15 -28.94 -20.54 -26.11
CA GLY A 15 -28.90 -19.20 -26.69
C GLY A 15 -27.65 -18.49 -26.21
N GLY A 16 -27.04 -17.64 -27.05
CA GLY A 16 -25.74 -17.03 -26.76
C GLY A 16 -25.71 -16.28 -25.42
N ARG A 17 -24.51 -16.23 -24.84
CA ARG A 17 -24.23 -15.59 -23.54
C ARG A 17 -23.00 -14.71 -23.66
N ILE A 18 -22.97 -13.62 -22.90
CA ILE A 18 -21.81 -12.75 -22.73
C ILE A 18 -21.40 -12.79 -21.26
N ALA A 19 -20.16 -13.19 -20.99
CA ALA A 19 -19.50 -12.97 -19.71
C ALA A 19 -18.61 -11.74 -19.81
N TRP A 20 -18.96 -10.69 -19.07
CA TRP A 20 -18.20 -9.45 -18.99
C TRP A 20 -17.21 -9.53 -17.82
N LEU A 21 -15.97 -9.87 -18.12
CA LEU A 21 -14.88 -10.05 -17.15
C LEU A 21 -14.25 -8.69 -16.83
N THR A 22 -14.51 -8.17 -15.64
CA THR A 22 -14.00 -6.86 -15.20
C THR A 22 -12.93 -7.00 -14.13
N GLY A 23 -12.08 -5.99 -14.03
CA GLY A 23 -11.08 -5.91 -12.96
C GLY A 23 -9.86 -5.11 -13.37
N GLU A 24 -8.96 -4.92 -12.42
CA GLU A 24 -7.77 -4.10 -12.64
C GLU A 24 -6.81 -4.69 -13.69
N ALA A 25 -5.94 -3.83 -14.26
CA ALA A 25 -4.77 -4.31 -14.99
C ALA A 25 -3.94 -5.26 -14.12
N GLY A 26 -3.52 -6.39 -14.68
CA GLY A 26 -2.73 -7.40 -13.97
C GLY A 26 -3.51 -8.30 -13.00
N ILE A 27 -4.82 -8.10 -12.83
CA ILE A 27 -5.65 -8.88 -11.89
C ILE A 27 -5.82 -10.37 -12.27
N GLY A 28 -5.41 -10.75 -13.49
CA GLY A 28 -5.47 -12.14 -13.96
C GLY A 28 -6.65 -12.47 -14.89
N LYS A 29 -7.36 -11.48 -15.45
CA LYS A 29 -8.46 -11.71 -16.43
C LYS A 29 -8.04 -12.62 -17.59
N SER A 30 -6.97 -12.28 -18.30
CA SER A 30 -6.49 -13.08 -19.44
C SER A 30 -5.94 -14.44 -18.98
N THR A 31 -5.41 -14.54 -17.76
CA THR A 31 -5.05 -15.84 -17.17
C THR A 31 -6.27 -16.71 -16.91
N LEU A 32 -7.36 -16.15 -16.39
CA LEU A 32 -8.63 -16.86 -16.20
C LEU A 32 -9.19 -17.35 -17.54
N VAL A 33 -9.23 -16.47 -18.56
CA VAL A 33 -9.69 -16.81 -19.91
C VAL A 33 -8.85 -17.93 -20.50
N ARG A 34 -7.51 -17.82 -20.42
CA ARG A 34 -6.60 -18.87 -20.90
C ARG A 34 -6.82 -20.20 -20.19
N ARG A 35 -6.93 -20.20 -18.85
CA ARG A 35 -7.22 -21.42 -18.07
C ARG A 35 -8.56 -22.04 -18.42
N PHE A 36 -9.57 -21.21 -18.71
CA PHE A 36 -10.87 -21.67 -19.17
C PHE A 36 -10.79 -22.30 -20.57
N ALA A 37 -10.06 -21.67 -21.49
CA ALA A 37 -9.81 -22.20 -22.83
C ALA A 37 -9.08 -23.54 -22.80
N GLU A 38 -7.99 -23.65 -22.02
CA GLU A 38 -7.24 -24.89 -21.79
C GLU A 38 -8.14 -26.02 -21.26
N ARG A 39 -9.05 -25.71 -20.32
CA ARG A 39 -9.97 -26.69 -19.71
C ARG A 39 -10.99 -27.27 -20.70
N HIS A 40 -11.31 -26.53 -21.77
CA HIS A 40 -12.29 -26.92 -22.79
C HIS A 40 -11.66 -27.24 -24.15
N GLU A 41 -10.34 -27.41 -24.18
CA GLU A 41 -9.63 -27.86 -25.38
C GLU A 41 -10.22 -29.19 -25.88
N GLY A 42 -10.53 -29.24 -27.18
CA GLY A 42 -11.21 -30.38 -27.80
C GLY A 42 -12.71 -30.51 -27.53
N ARG A 43 -13.31 -29.68 -26.68
CA ARG A 43 -14.76 -29.69 -26.36
C ARG A 43 -15.51 -28.46 -26.87
N ALA A 44 -14.83 -27.32 -26.96
CA ALA A 44 -15.35 -26.09 -27.54
C ALA A 44 -14.26 -25.44 -28.40
N ARG A 45 -14.66 -24.83 -29.52
CA ARG A 45 -13.74 -24.05 -30.35
C ARG A 45 -13.57 -22.67 -29.73
N VAL A 46 -12.33 -22.30 -29.43
CA VAL A 46 -11.99 -20.99 -28.87
C VAL A 46 -11.50 -20.08 -30.00
N LEU A 47 -12.09 -18.89 -30.11
CA LEU A 47 -11.78 -17.89 -31.14
C LEU A 47 -11.41 -16.59 -30.45
N LEU A 48 -10.21 -16.05 -30.71
CA LEU A 48 -9.64 -14.92 -29.98
C LEU A 48 -9.56 -13.66 -30.86
N GLY A 49 -10.05 -12.53 -30.35
CA GLY A 49 -9.80 -11.20 -30.89
C GLY A 49 -9.29 -10.28 -29.78
N ALA A 50 -8.34 -9.41 -30.09
CA ALA A 50 -7.80 -8.46 -29.12
C ALA A 50 -7.97 -7.01 -29.62
N CYS A 51 -8.54 -6.17 -28.77
CA CYS A 51 -8.64 -4.73 -29.03
C CYS A 51 -7.31 -4.07 -28.62
N HIS A 52 -6.80 -3.19 -29.47
CA HIS A 52 -5.51 -2.53 -29.25
C HIS A 52 -5.68 -1.02 -29.22
N PRO A 53 -4.96 -0.29 -28.34
CA PRO A 53 -4.96 1.16 -28.38
C PRO A 53 -4.42 1.64 -29.73
N ALA A 54 -5.26 2.32 -30.51
CA ALA A 54 -4.93 2.72 -31.87
C ALA A 54 -3.84 3.81 -31.89
N ALA A 55 -2.63 3.48 -32.35
CA ALA A 55 -1.57 4.44 -32.65
C ALA A 55 -1.80 5.13 -34.02
N GLY A 56 -2.96 5.75 -34.21
CA GLY A 56 -3.23 6.59 -35.39
C GLY A 56 -3.40 5.86 -36.73
N ARG A 57 -3.43 4.53 -36.77
CA ARG A 57 -3.88 3.75 -37.95
C ARG A 57 -5.09 2.91 -37.58
N VAL A 58 -6.25 3.39 -38.01
CA VAL A 58 -7.53 2.69 -37.94
C VAL A 58 -7.48 1.52 -38.92
N THR A 59 -7.17 0.32 -38.44
CA THR A 59 -7.71 -0.88 -39.08
C THR A 59 -8.96 -1.22 -38.30
N GLY A 60 -10.09 -0.58 -38.66
CA GLY A 60 -11.37 -0.89 -38.02
C GLY A 60 -11.63 -2.40 -38.03
N GLN A 61 -12.17 -2.91 -36.93
CA GLN A 61 -12.59 -4.31 -36.78
C GLN A 61 -11.45 -5.35 -36.75
N GLY A 62 -10.27 -4.95 -36.27
CA GLY A 62 -9.13 -5.85 -36.01
C GLY A 62 -9.49 -7.14 -35.27
N PRO A 63 -10.11 -7.08 -34.06
CA PRO A 63 -10.45 -8.28 -33.31
C PRO A 63 -11.40 -9.21 -34.07
N TRP A 64 -12.37 -8.65 -34.78
CA TRP A 64 -13.37 -9.42 -35.53
C TRP A 64 -12.79 -10.12 -36.75
N ARG A 65 -11.85 -9.49 -37.46
CA ARG A 65 -11.11 -10.11 -38.55
C ARG A 65 -10.28 -11.29 -38.08
N ASP A 66 -9.67 -11.20 -36.90
CA ASP A 66 -8.90 -12.31 -36.33
C ASP A 66 -9.80 -13.49 -35.93
N ILE A 67 -10.96 -13.20 -35.33
CA ILE A 67 -11.97 -14.23 -34.98
C ILE A 67 -12.51 -14.88 -36.27
N ALA A 68 -12.77 -14.10 -37.32
CA ALA A 68 -13.25 -14.61 -38.61
C ALA A 68 -12.24 -15.59 -39.24
N LYS A 69 -10.96 -15.22 -39.29
CA LYS A 69 -9.88 -16.14 -39.75
C LYS A 69 -9.87 -17.43 -38.97
N GLN A 70 -9.96 -17.33 -37.64
CA GLN A 70 -9.96 -18.50 -36.75
C GLN A 70 -11.22 -19.35 -36.90
N ALA A 71 -12.35 -18.77 -37.29
CA ALA A 71 -13.59 -19.48 -37.59
C ALA A 71 -13.58 -20.14 -38.98
N GLY A 72 -12.63 -19.78 -39.86
CA GLY A 72 -12.57 -20.25 -41.25
C GLY A 72 -13.41 -19.39 -42.20
N LEU A 73 -13.71 -18.15 -41.82
CA LEU A 73 -14.40 -17.16 -42.65
C LEU A 73 -13.38 -16.27 -43.37
N ASP A 74 -13.83 -15.68 -44.47
CA ASP A 74 -13.13 -14.56 -45.11
C ASP A 74 -13.04 -13.38 -44.10
N PRO A 75 -11.84 -12.85 -43.78
CA PRO A 75 -11.68 -11.70 -42.90
C PRO A 75 -12.52 -10.49 -43.33
N ASP A 76 -12.74 -10.30 -44.64
CA ASP A 76 -13.55 -9.18 -45.13
C ASP A 76 -15.06 -9.44 -45.01
N ALA A 77 -15.47 -10.71 -44.84
CA ALA A 77 -16.83 -11.05 -44.45
C ALA A 77 -17.13 -10.73 -42.98
N ALA A 78 -16.10 -10.52 -42.15
CA ALA A 78 -16.23 -10.12 -40.74
C ALA A 78 -16.87 -8.74 -40.54
N ILE A 79 -16.97 -7.95 -41.62
CA ILE A 79 -17.62 -6.63 -41.63
C ILE A 79 -19.15 -6.76 -41.55
N CYS A 80 -19.71 -7.94 -41.85
CA CYS A 80 -21.14 -8.20 -41.80
C CYS A 80 -21.52 -8.98 -40.52
N PRO A 81 -22.31 -8.38 -39.60
CA PRO A 81 -22.75 -9.05 -38.37
C PRO A 81 -23.48 -10.37 -38.60
N ALA A 82 -24.28 -10.48 -39.67
CA ALA A 82 -25.02 -11.70 -40.00
C ALA A 82 -24.08 -12.83 -40.41
N ARG A 83 -23.11 -12.56 -41.31
CA ARG A 83 -22.15 -13.56 -41.76
C ARG A 83 -21.24 -14.01 -40.62
N MET A 84 -20.89 -13.10 -39.72
CA MET A 84 -20.13 -13.42 -38.52
C MET A 84 -20.91 -14.36 -37.61
N ALA A 85 -22.18 -14.04 -37.33
CA ALA A 85 -23.05 -14.91 -36.53
C ALA A 85 -23.20 -16.31 -37.15
N ASP A 86 -23.41 -16.40 -38.46
CA ASP A 86 -23.52 -17.68 -39.18
C ASP A 86 -22.21 -18.47 -39.09
N GLY A 87 -21.07 -17.80 -39.20
CA GLY A 87 -19.76 -18.42 -39.06
C GLY A 87 -19.45 -18.91 -37.65
N LEU A 88 -19.93 -18.22 -36.61
CA LEU A 88 -19.88 -18.70 -35.24
C LEU A 88 -20.72 -19.97 -35.06
N VAL A 89 -21.92 -20.02 -35.62
CA VAL A 89 -22.76 -21.24 -35.58
C VAL A 89 -22.07 -22.39 -36.32
N ALA A 90 -21.47 -22.12 -37.48
CA ALA A 90 -20.72 -23.10 -38.26
C ALA A 90 -19.43 -23.59 -37.55
N ALA A 91 -18.90 -22.82 -36.59
CA ALA A 91 -17.71 -23.17 -35.83
C ALA A 91 -17.92 -24.36 -34.87
N GLY A 92 -19.17 -24.78 -34.65
CA GLY A 92 -19.55 -25.93 -33.84
C GLY A 92 -20.53 -25.56 -32.71
N PRO A 93 -20.96 -26.54 -31.89
CA PRO A 93 -21.85 -26.26 -30.76
C PRO A 93 -21.09 -25.57 -29.62
N GLY A 94 -21.52 -24.36 -29.25
CA GLY A 94 -20.96 -23.63 -28.09
C GLY A 94 -19.53 -23.11 -28.30
N PRO A 95 -19.22 -22.38 -29.38
CA PRO A 95 -17.91 -21.76 -29.53
C PRO A 95 -17.72 -20.69 -28.44
N VAL A 96 -16.47 -20.54 -28.00
CA VAL A 96 -16.06 -19.52 -27.04
C VAL A 96 -15.37 -18.41 -27.82
N VAL A 97 -15.99 -17.24 -27.89
CA VAL A 97 -15.43 -16.05 -28.53
C VAL A 97 -14.81 -15.18 -27.45
N VAL A 98 -13.50 -14.97 -27.49
CA VAL A 98 -12.78 -14.14 -26.55
C VAL A 98 -12.50 -12.79 -27.20
N LEU A 99 -12.87 -11.73 -26.51
CA LEU A 99 -12.56 -10.34 -26.87
C LEU A 99 -11.74 -9.73 -25.74
N GLU A 100 -10.43 -9.62 -25.97
CA GLU A 100 -9.51 -9.06 -24.98
C GLU A 100 -9.48 -7.53 -25.03
N ASP A 101 -9.41 -6.92 -23.84
CA ASP A 101 -9.19 -5.49 -23.61
C ASP A 101 -10.20 -4.58 -24.35
N VAL A 102 -11.49 -4.91 -24.27
CA VAL A 102 -12.58 -4.22 -24.99
C VAL A 102 -12.69 -2.73 -24.69
N GLN A 103 -12.08 -2.22 -23.61
CA GLN A 103 -11.97 -0.78 -23.37
C GLN A 103 -11.23 -0.02 -24.49
N TRP A 104 -10.45 -0.71 -25.32
CA TRP A 104 -9.78 -0.14 -26.48
C TRP A 104 -10.56 -0.33 -27.78
N ALA A 105 -11.77 -0.87 -27.73
CA ALA A 105 -12.63 -1.07 -28.89
C ALA A 105 -12.96 0.29 -29.54
N ASP A 106 -12.79 0.37 -30.86
CA ASP A 106 -13.21 1.54 -31.62
C ASP A 106 -14.74 1.54 -31.87
N SER A 107 -15.26 2.57 -32.54
CA SER A 107 -16.69 2.66 -32.82
C SER A 107 -17.21 1.48 -33.66
N ALA A 108 -16.40 0.98 -34.60
CA ALA A 108 -16.81 -0.14 -35.46
C ALA A 108 -16.82 -1.47 -34.70
N ASP A 109 -15.88 -1.67 -33.78
CA ASP A 109 -15.85 -2.82 -32.87
C ASP A 109 -17.10 -2.84 -31.97
N VAL A 110 -17.49 -1.69 -31.43
CA VAL A 110 -18.69 -1.53 -30.59
C VAL A 110 -19.97 -1.74 -31.40
N ASP A 111 -20.06 -1.22 -32.62
CA ASP A 111 -21.20 -1.43 -33.51
C ASP A 111 -21.38 -2.92 -33.85
N MET A 112 -20.27 -3.62 -34.14
CA MET A 112 -20.27 -5.05 -34.42
C MET A 112 -20.69 -5.87 -33.18
N LEU A 113 -20.15 -5.54 -32.00
CA LEU A 113 -20.58 -6.14 -30.73
C LEU A 113 -22.08 -5.95 -30.49
N THR A 114 -22.59 -4.73 -30.71
CA THR A 114 -24.01 -4.41 -30.58
C THR A 114 -24.86 -5.25 -31.55
N ALA A 115 -24.43 -5.35 -32.81
CA ALA A 115 -25.17 -6.04 -33.85
C ALA A 115 -25.21 -7.57 -33.67
N ILE A 116 -24.11 -8.17 -33.19
CA ILE A 116 -24.04 -9.59 -32.79
C ILE A 116 -24.83 -9.80 -31.49
N GLY A 117 -24.71 -8.87 -30.54
CA GLY A 117 -25.41 -8.89 -29.26
C GLY A 117 -26.93 -9.02 -29.42
N ARG A 118 -27.52 -8.26 -30.36
CA ARG A 118 -28.94 -8.38 -30.74
C ARG A 118 -29.33 -9.72 -31.37
N ARG A 119 -28.36 -10.56 -31.73
CA ARG A 119 -28.55 -11.87 -32.37
C ARG A 119 -28.04 -13.04 -31.52
N LEU A 120 -27.69 -12.80 -30.25
CA LEU A 120 -27.07 -13.79 -29.36
C LEU A 120 -27.83 -15.12 -29.32
N GLU A 121 -29.18 -15.07 -29.24
CA GLU A 121 -30.02 -16.28 -29.25
C GLU A 121 -29.71 -17.24 -30.41
N ARG A 122 -29.35 -16.69 -31.58
CA ARG A 122 -29.04 -17.47 -32.79
C ARG A 122 -27.58 -17.92 -32.85
N CYS A 123 -26.65 -17.16 -32.27
CA CYS A 123 -25.21 -17.44 -32.33
C CYS A 123 -24.80 -18.68 -31.53
N ARG A 124 -25.56 -19.06 -30.49
CA ARG A 124 -25.29 -20.19 -29.57
C ARG A 124 -23.83 -20.27 -29.11
N ALA A 125 -23.26 -19.11 -28.81
CA ALA A 125 -21.85 -18.90 -28.48
C ALA A 125 -21.70 -18.24 -27.11
N LEU A 126 -20.60 -18.54 -26.42
CA LEU A 126 -20.19 -17.81 -25.21
C LEU A 126 -19.17 -16.74 -25.60
N PHE A 127 -19.50 -15.48 -25.38
CA PHE A 127 -18.57 -14.36 -25.53
C PHE A 127 -17.92 -14.05 -24.18
N LEU A 128 -16.60 -14.08 -24.11
CA LEU A 128 -15.81 -13.64 -22.97
C LEU A 128 -15.18 -12.29 -23.33
N ALA A 129 -15.70 -11.20 -22.76
CA ALA A 129 -15.16 -9.87 -22.98
C ALA A 129 -14.35 -9.44 -21.75
N THR A 130 -13.06 -9.13 -21.91
CA THR A 130 -12.22 -8.64 -20.82
C THR A 130 -12.16 -7.12 -20.86
N CYS A 131 -12.40 -6.46 -19.72
CA CYS A 131 -12.39 -5.01 -19.60
C CYS A 131 -11.56 -4.57 -18.38
N ARG A 132 -10.79 -3.49 -18.51
CA ARG A 132 -10.14 -2.80 -17.38
C ARG A 132 -11.16 -1.91 -16.66
N GLY A 133 -11.12 -1.91 -15.33
CA GLY A 133 -12.03 -1.11 -14.51
C GLY A 133 -13.45 -1.67 -14.45
N GLY A 134 -14.35 -0.96 -13.76
CA GLY A 134 -15.79 -1.28 -13.71
C GLY A 134 -16.49 -0.95 -15.04
N LEU A 135 -17.74 -0.48 -14.99
CA LEU A 135 -18.40 0.10 -16.17
C LEU A 135 -17.46 1.15 -16.77
N ALA A 136 -17.36 1.21 -18.09
CA ALA A 136 -16.57 2.21 -18.81
C ALA A 136 -17.01 3.63 -18.37
N PRO A 137 -16.23 4.70 -18.62
CA PRO A 137 -16.66 6.08 -18.33
C PRO A 137 -18.12 6.31 -18.79
N PRO A 138 -18.95 7.08 -18.07
CA PRO A 138 -20.39 7.17 -18.33
C PRO A 138 -20.74 7.38 -19.82
N ASP A 139 -19.94 8.17 -20.53
CA ASP A 139 -20.14 8.54 -21.94
C ASP A 139 -19.55 7.53 -22.95
N HIS A 140 -18.99 6.42 -22.49
CA HIS A 140 -18.37 5.44 -23.39
C HIS A 140 -19.43 4.62 -24.13
N ALA A 141 -19.25 4.47 -25.44
CA ALA A 141 -20.15 3.71 -26.32
C ALA A 141 -20.42 2.25 -25.87
N LEU A 142 -19.53 1.65 -25.07
CA LEU A 142 -19.69 0.32 -24.49
C LEU A 142 -20.85 0.25 -23.49
N ASN A 143 -21.08 1.31 -22.71
CA ASN A 143 -22.19 1.35 -21.76
C ASN A 143 -23.54 1.38 -22.49
N ALA A 144 -23.65 2.20 -23.54
CA ALA A 144 -24.84 2.26 -24.39
C ALA A 144 -25.12 0.92 -25.10
N MET A 145 -24.06 0.26 -25.60
CA MET A 145 -24.16 -1.09 -26.14
C MET A 145 -24.71 -2.06 -25.09
N LEU A 146 -24.07 -2.18 -23.92
CA LEU A 146 -24.49 -3.12 -22.86
C LEU A 146 -25.95 -2.90 -22.45
N ALA A 147 -26.38 -1.64 -22.34
CA ALA A 147 -27.78 -1.29 -22.02
C ALA A 147 -28.78 -1.70 -23.11
N SER A 148 -28.32 -1.91 -24.35
CA SER A 148 -29.17 -2.36 -25.47
C SER A 148 -29.29 -3.88 -25.61
N LEU A 149 -28.55 -4.64 -24.80
CA LEU A 149 -28.54 -6.11 -24.84
C LEU A 149 -29.58 -6.70 -23.86
N PRO A 150 -30.11 -7.90 -24.14
CA PRO A 150 -30.97 -8.61 -23.18
C PRO A 150 -30.23 -8.85 -21.86
N ALA A 151 -30.85 -8.45 -20.75
CA ALA A 151 -30.22 -8.51 -19.42
C ALA A 151 -29.88 -9.95 -18.98
N ASP A 152 -30.66 -10.94 -19.43
CA ASP A 152 -30.45 -12.36 -19.16
C ASP A 152 -29.33 -12.99 -20.02
N ALA A 153 -28.90 -12.31 -21.08
CA ALA A 153 -27.80 -12.74 -21.94
C ALA A 153 -26.43 -12.26 -21.44
N VAL A 154 -26.37 -11.27 -20.54
CA VAL A 154 -25.12 -10.66 -20.05
C VAL A 154 -24.90 -10.99 -18.58
N THR A 155 -23.74 -11.53 -18.24
CA THR A 155 -23.32 -11.79 -16.87
C THR A 155 -22.05 -11.02 -16.55
N TYR A 156 -22.08 -10.17 -15.54
CA TYR A 156 -20.93 -9.41 -15.08
C TYR A 156 -20.14 -10.19 -14.05
N LEU A 157 -18.86 -10.45 -14.33
CA LEU A 157 -17.96 -11.18 -13.45
C LEU A 157 -16.77 -10.29 -13.09
N ALA A 158 -16.78 -9.76 -11.88
CA ALA A 158 -15.65 -9.00 -11.34
C ALA A 158 -14.59 -9.98 -10.82
N VAL A 159 -13.41 -9.97 -11.44
CA VAL A 159 -12.28 -10.79 -11.00
C VAL A 159 -11.72 -10.21 -9.70
N PRO A 160 -11.83 -10.92 -8.56
CA PRO A 160 -11.35 -10.41 -7.29
C PRO A 160 -9.81 -10.45 -7.23
N PRO A 161 -9.18 -9.60 -6.40
CA PRO A 161 -7.78 -9.78 -6.05
C PRO A 161 -7.57 -11.12 -5.34
N LEU A 162 -6.33 -11.59 -5.35
CA LEU A 162 -5.93 -12.77 -4.58
C LEU A 162 -6.14 -12.51 -3.09
N SER A 163 -6.69 -13.51 -2.40
CA SER A 163 -6.83 -13.45 -0.95
C SER A 163 -5.47 -13.49 -0.25
N PRO A 164 -5.37 -13.05 1.02
CA PRO A 164 -4.15 -13.18 1.81
C PRO A 164 -3.58 -14.61 1.82
N GLY A 165 -4.46 -15.62 1.92
CA GLY A 165 -4.08 -17.03 1.88
C GLY A 165 -3.51 -17.46 0.54
N ALA A 166 -4.12 -17.03 -0.58
CA ALA A 166 -3.61 -17.32 -1.92
C ALA A 166 -2.25 -16.66 -2.18
N VAL A 167 -2.05 -15.43 -1.69
CA VAL A 167 -0.76 -14.73 -1.77
C VAL A 167 0.30 -15.44 -0.92
N ALA A 168 -0.05 -15.87 0.29
CA ALA A 168 0.86 -16.62 1.16
C ALA A 168 1.28 -17.95 0.51
N GLU A 169 0.35 -18.66 -0.16
CA GLU A 169 0.67 -19.89 -0.88
C GLU A 169 1.64 -19.63 -2.06
N LEU A 170 1.43 -18.56 -2.83
CA LEU A 170 2.36 -18.18 -3.90
C LEU A 170 3.75 -17.84 -3.36
N ALA A 171 3.82 -17.11 -2.24
CA ALA A 171 5.06 -16.75 -1.59
C ALA A 171 5.83 -17.99 -1.09
N LEU A 172 5.12 -18.96 -0.51
CA LEU A 172 5.69 -20.24 -0.08
C LEU A 172 6.25 -21.04 -1.26
N ARG A 173 5.50 -21.13 -2.38
CA ARG A 173 5.96 -21.82 -3.60
C ARG A 173 7.18 -21.15 -4.23
N ALA A 174 7.31 -19.83 -4.09
CA ALA A 174 8.47 -19.08 -4.53
C ALA A 174 9.66 -19.17 -3.56
N GLY A 175 9.52 -19.81 -2.40
CA GLY A 175 10.57 -19.93 -1.38
C GLY A 175 10.83 -18.68 -0.55
N HIS A 176 9.95 -17.67 -0.63
CA HIS A 176 10.14 -16.36 0.01
C HIS A 176 8.87 -15.96 0.78
N PRO A 177 8.61 -16.52 1.97
CA PRO A 177 7.45 -16.14 2.77
C PRO A 177 7.57 -14.67 3.18
N ASN A 178 6.59 -13.86 2.77
CA ASN A 178 6.55 -12.44 3.09
C ASN A 178 5.14 -12.06 3.58
N PRO A 179 4.95 -11.80 4.88
CA PRO A 179 3.64 -11.46 5.45
C PRO A 179 3.09 -10.12 4.93
N GLU A 180 3.96 -9.22 4.50
CA GLU A 180 3.60 -7.90 3.97
C GLU A 180 3.18 -7.93 2.50
N LEU A 181 3.41 -9.04 1.80
CA LEU A 181 3.21 -9.14 0.34
C LEU A 181 1.79 -8.80 -0.08
N HIS A 182 0.79 -9.30 0.64
CA HIS A 182 -0.61 -9.01 0.33
C HIS A 182 -0.92 -7.52 0.54
N ARG A 183 -0.39 -6.90 1.61
CA ARG A 183 -0.59 -5.47 1.89
C ARG A 183 0.09 -4.59 0.83
N LEU A 184 1.30 -4.96 0.39
CA LEU A 184 2.06 -4.23 -0.62
C LEU A 184 1.43 -4.33 -2.02
N SER A 185 0.98 -5.53 -2.39
CA SER A 185 0.43 -5.82 -3.73
C SER A 185 -1.08 -5.59 -3.87
N GLY A 186 -1.80 -5.42 -2.76
CA GLY A 186 -3.27 -5.42 -2.76
C GLY A 186 -3.89 -6.71 -3.30
N GLY A 187 -3.13 -7.82 -3.31
CA GLY A 187 -3.54 -9.09 -3.92
C GLY A 187 -3.54 -9.08 -5.46
N ASN A 188 -2.98 -8.06 -6.11
CA ASN A 188 -2.85 -8.04 -7.57
C ASN A 188 -1.79 -9.06 -8.02
N PRO A 189 -2.13 -10.13 -8.79
CA PRO A 189 -1.20 -11.17 -9.20
C PRO A 189 0.05 -10.64 -9.93
N LEU A 190 -0.08 -9.59 -10.75
CA LEU A 190 1.06 -8.99 -11.42
C LEU A 190 2.05 -8.43 -10.39
N LEU A 191 1.57 -7.61 -9.45
CA LEU A 191 2.42 -7.03 -8.40
C LEU A 191 2.98 -8.10 -7.47
N VAL A 192 2.19 -9.12 -7.11
CA VAL A 192 2.65 -10.26 -6.31
C VAL A 192 3.85 -10.93 -6.98
N ASN A 193 3.73 -11.27 -8.26
CA ASN A 193 4.80 -11.93 -9.00
C ASN A 193 6.04 -11.04 -9.15
N GLU A 194 5.86 -9.75 -9.41
CA GLU A 194 6.98 -8.81 -9.54
C GLU A 194 7.71 -8.59 -8.21
N ILE A 195 6.99 -8.49 -7.09
CA ILE A 195 7.60 -8.38 -5.76
C ILE A 195 8.37 -9.66 -5.43
N LEU A 196 7.77 -10.84 -5.67
CA LEU A 196 8.44 -12.12 -5.43
C LEU A 196 9.69 -12.32 -6.30
N ALA A 197 9.66 -11.85 -7.55
CA ALA A 197 10.80 -11.92 -8.46
C ALA A 197 11.94 -10.94 -8.07
N SER A 198 11.60 -9.83 -7.42
CA SER A 198 12.56 -8.77 -7.05
C SER A 198 13.20 -8.97 -5.67
N GLY A 199 12.73 -9.95 -4.89
CA GLY A 199 13.29 -10.29 -3.59
C GLY A 199 13.12 -9.16 -2.55
N PRO A 200 14.15 -8.83 -1.76
CA PRO A 200 14.04 -7.91 -0.62
C PRO A 200 13.76 -6.45 -1.01
N ASN A 201 14.05 -6.05 -2.25
CA ASN A 201 13.94 -4.67 -2.73
C ASN A 201 12.89 -4.54 -3.86
N PRO A 202 11.60 -4.75 -3.60
CA PRO A 202 10.58 -4.71 -4.64
C PRO A 202 10.42 -3.34 -5.30
N GLY A 203 10.78 -2.25 -4.63
CA GLY A 203 10.78 -0.90 -5.20
C GLY A 203 11.77 -0.71 -6.34
N GLU A 204 12.80 -1.55 -6.44
CA GLU A 204 13.83 -1.50 -7.50
C GLU A 204 13.38 -2.21 -8.79
N SER A 205 12.20 -2.85 -8.80
CA SER A 205 11.64 -3.44 -10.01
C SER A 205 11.35 -2.37 -11.07
N SER A 206 12.02 -2.48 -12.21
CA SER A 206 11.77 -1.61 -13.37
C SER A 206 10.34 -1.73 -13.88
N ARG A 207 9.70 -2.90 -13.75
CA ARG A 207 8.31 -3.13 -14.17
C ARG A 207 7.32 -2.44 -13.25
N ILE A 208 7.53 -2.52 -11.93
CA ILE A 208 6.69 -1.81 -10.95
C ILE A 208 6.87 -0.29 -11.12
N SER A 209 8.11 0.16 -11.34
CA SER A 209 8.43 1.56 -11.65
C SER A 209 7.71 2.05 -12.91
N THR A 210 7.78 1.27 -13.99
CA THR A 210 7.10 1.59 -15.26
C THR A 210 5.58 1.64 -15.06
N LEU A 211 5.00 0.71 -14.31
CA LEU A 211 3.59 0.70 -13.99
C LEU A 211 3.18 1.94 -13.20
N ALA A 212 3.94 2.31 -12.16
CA ALA A 212 3.69 3.51 -11.36
C ALA A 212 3.72 4.78 -12.22
N VAL A 213 4.75 4.94 -13.08
CA VAL A 213 4.87 6.07 -14.00
C VAL A 213 3.72 6.10 -15.00
N SER A 214 3.34 4.96 -15.57
CA SER A 214 2.22 4.87 -16.52
C SER A 214 0.90 5.30 -15.88
N ARG A 215 0.62 4.85 -14.65
CA ARG A 215 -0.61 5.24 -13.92
C ARG A 215 -0.63 6.73 -13.59
N MET A 216 0.52 7.29 -13.22
CA MET A 216 0.63 8.72 -12.99
C MET A 216 0.45 9.51 -14.29
N ALA A 217 0.92 9.00 -15.43
CA ALA A 217 0.79 9.66 -16.73
C ALA A 217 -0.65 9.75 -17.24
N GLU A 218 -1.52 8.81 -16.87
CA GLU A 218 -2.96 8.82 -17.19
C GLU A 218 -3.72 9.96 -16.48
N LEU A 219 -3.18 10.47 -15.38
CA LEU A 219 -3.78 11.56 -14.60
C LEU A 219 -3.42 12.94 -15.17
N ARG A 220 -4.32 13.92 -15.01
CA ARG A 220 -4.02 15.35 -15.21
C ARG A 220 -2.97 15.83 -14.20
N PRO A 221 -2.25 16.93 -14.50
CA PRO A 221 -1.24 17.48 -13.59
C PRO A 221 -1.74 17.71 -12.15
N ALA A 222 -2.95 18.23 -11.97
CA ALA A 222 -3.54 18.47 -10.65
C ALA A 222 -3.73 17.17 -9.83
N ALA A 223 -4.27 16.12 -10.45
CA ALA A 223 -4.44 14.80 -9.82
C ALA A 223 -3.09 14.12 -9.52
N ARG A 224 -2.06 14.34 -10.32
CA ARG A 224 -0.70 13.84 -10.02
C ARG A 224 -0.15 14.44 -8.73
N ASP A 225 -0.39 15.72 -8.46
CA ASP A 225 0.09 16.36 -7.24
C ASP A 225 -0.67 15.86 -6.00
N VAL A 226 -1.97 15.56 -6.12
CA VAL A 226 -2.72 14.87 -5.07
C VAL A 226 -2.13 13.48 -4.79
N ALA A 227 -1.88 12.67 -5.83
CA ALA A 227 -1.30 11.33 -5.66
C ALA A 227 0.11 11.39 -5.03
N ARG A 228 0.94 12.35 -5.41
CA ARG A 228 2.27 12.58 -4.81
C ARG A 228 2.16 12.98 -3.35
N LEU A 229 1.24 13.87 -3.01
CA LEU A 229 1.00 14.28 -1.63
C LEU A 229 0.54 13.12 -0.75
N VAL A 230 -0.39 12.30 -1.24
CA VAL A 230 -0.84 11.08 -0.54
C VAL A 230 0.30 10.07 -0.38
N ALA A 231 1.24 10.01 -1.33
CA ALA A 231 2.39 9.12 -1.24
C ALA A 231 3.35 9.47 -0.08
N VAL A 232 3.34 10.72 0.38
CA VAL A 232 4.14 11.20 1.52
C VAL A 232 3.54 10.83 2.88
N ALA A 233 2.24 10.58 2.95
CA ALA A 233 1.52 10.30 4.18
C ALA A 233 1.47 8.78 4.47
N PRO A 234 2.00 8.26 5.60
CA PRO A 234 2.09 6.82 5.87
C PRO A 234 0.74 6.11 5.85
N ASP A 235 -0.26 6.70 6.49
CA ASP A 235 -1.61 6.12 6.67
C ASP A 235 -2.65 6.74 5.73
N GLY A 236 -2.21 7.36 4.64
CA GLY A 236 -3.08 8.10 3.75
C GLY A 236 -3.52 9.46 4.32
N VAL A 237 -4.51 10.07 3.68
CA VAL A 237 -4.89 11.47 3.93
C VAL A 237 -6.40 11.60 4.05
N GLU A 238 -6.88 12.24 5.09
CA GLU A 238 -8.31 12.52 5.27
C GLU A 238 -8.78 13.59 4.25
N PRO A 239 -10.04 13.55 3.78
CA PRO A 239 -10.58 14.55 2.85
C PRO A 239 -10.40 15.98 3.33
N TRP A 240 -10.62 16.23 4.62
CA TRP A 240 -10.45 17.55 5.21
C TRP A 240 -9.04 18.10 5.09
N LEU A 241 -8.02 17.23 5.09
CA LEU A 241 -6.63 17.63 5.01
C LEU A 241 -6.29 18.00 3.57
N LEU A 242 -6.81 17.26 2.58
CA LEU A 242 -6.73 17.64 1.17
C LEU A 242 -7.42 18.99 0.90
N GLU A 243 -8.61 19.19 1.46
CA GLU A 243 -9.35 20.47 1.37
C GLU A 243 -8.55 21.63 1.98
N ALA A 244 -7.97 21.43 3.16
CA ALA A 244 -7.16 22.46 3.85
C ALA A 244 -5.87 22.80 3.09
N LEU A 245 -5.29 21.83 2.37
CA LEU A 245 -4.09 22.01 1.58
C LEU A 245 -4.37 22.69 0.23
N GLY A 246 -5.59 22.56 -0.30
CA GLY A 246 -5.96 23.09 -1.61
C GLY A 246 -5.08 22.56 -2.74
N VAL A 247 -4.55 21.34 -2.58
CA VAL A 247 -3.63 20.74 -3.56
C VAL A 247 -4.45 20.15 -4.71
N GLY A 248 -4.19 20.66 -5.92
CA GLY A 248 -4.98 20.36 -7.11
C GLY A 248 -6.23 21.23 -7.24
N ASP A 249 -7.09 20.88 -8.19
CA ASP A 249 -8.45 21.42 -8.29
C ASP A 249 -9.44 20.54 -7.50
N ALA A 250 -10.67 20.98 -7.34
CA ALA A 250 -11.70 20.24 -6.58
C ALA A 250 -12.00 18.84 -7.14
N GLU A 251 -11.70 18.61 -8.42
CA GLU A 251 -11.95 17.35 -9.12
C GLU A 251 -10.76 16.37 -9.04
N ALA A 252 -9.57 16.86 -8.69
CA ALA A 252 -8.32 16.08 -8.69
C ALA A 252 -8.36 14.85 -7.76
N PRO A 253 -8.90 14.91 -6.53
CA PRO A 253 -9.05 13.71 -5.69
C PRO A 253 -10.00 12.68 -6.30
N ASP A 254 -11.12 13.13 -6.88
CA ASP A 254 -12.11 12.24 -7.50
C ASP A 254 -11.56 11.56 -8.75
N GLU A 255 -10.73 12.25 -9.53
CA GLU A 255 -10.00 11.66 -10.67
C GLU A 255 -9.05 10.54 -10.20
N CYS A 256 -8.31 10.75 -9.11
CA CYS A 256 -7.45 9.72 -8.53
C CYS A 256 -8.24 8.49 -8.04
N LEU A 257 -9.44 8.70 -7.49
CA LEU A 257 -10.34 7.63 -7.06
C LEU A 257 -10.95 6.88 -8.25
N ALA A 258 -11.40 7.62 -9.27
CA ALA A 258 -12.00 7.07 -10.48
C ALA A 258 -11.00 6.25 -11.31
N SER A 259 -9.74 6.69 -11.40
CA SER A 259 -8.66 5.90 -12.04
C SER A 259 -8.32 4.61 -11.27
N GLY A 260 -8.75 4.50 -10.02
CA GLY A 260 -8.47 3.39 -9.13
C GLY A 260 -7.05 3.37 -8.57
N LEU A 261 -6.23 4.42 -8.81
CA LEU A 261 -4.90 4.58 -8.23
C LEU A 261 -4.99 4.76 -6.71
N LEU A 262 -5.89 5.64 -6.28
CA LEU A 262 -6.24 5.85 -4.88
C LEU A 262 -7.59 5.20 -4.57
N LEU A 263 -7.85 4.95 -3.29
CA LEU A 263 -9.13 4.50 -2.78
C LEU A 263 -9.40 5.05 -1.40
N ARG A 264 -10.69 5.16 -1.06
CA ARG A 264 -11.12 5.53 0.28
C ARG A 264 -11.16 4.30 1.17
N ARG A 265 -10.38 4.28 2.24
CA ARG A 265 -10.35 3.23 3.27
C ARG A 265 -10.42 3.86 4.64
N SER A 266 -11.37 3.41 5.47
CA SER A 266 -11.50 3.88 6.87
C SER A 266 -11.57 5.40 7.02
N GLY A 267 -12.19 6.10 6.05
CA GLY A 267 -12.30 7.56 6.06
C GLY A 267 -11.09 8.33 5.50
N GLN A 268 -10.00 7.65 5.17
CA GLN A 268 -8.79 8.22 4.55
C GLN A 268 -8.71 7.83 3.07
N ILE A 269 -8.01 8.64 2.28
CA ILE A 269 -7.65 8.38 0.89
C ILE A 269 -6.20 7.89 0.88
N ASP A 270 -5.98 6.68 0.37
CA ASP A 270 -4.66 6.07 0.27
C ASP A 270 -4.52 5.30 -1.06
N PHE A 271 -3.31 4.88 -1.38
CA PHE A 271 -3.05 4.06 -2.54
C PHE A 271 -3.74 2.70 -2.45
N ARG A 272 -4.24 2.24 -3.60
CA ARG A 272 -4.75 0.87 -3.72
C ARG A 272 -3.69 -0.18 -3.38
N HIS A 273 -2.49 0.06 -3.90
CA HIS A 273 -1.34 -0.83 -3.81
C HIS A 273 -0.20 -0.12 -3.09
N GLY A 274 0.17 -0.61 -1.90
CA GLY A 274 1.23 -0.01 -1.09
C GLY A 274 2.58 0.07 -1.80
N ILE A 275 2.88 -0.86 -2.71
CA ILE A 275 4.12 -0.81 -3.49
C ILE A 275 4.16 0.36 -4.47
N LEU A 276 3.03 0.75 -5.07
CA LEU A 276 2.97 1.90 -5.96
C LEU A 276 3.16 3.21 -5.18
N LYS A 277 2.61 3.28 -3.96
CA LYS A 277 2.85 4.39 -3.02
C LYS A 277 4.34 4.58 -2.76
N GLN A 278 5.03 3.50 -2.39
CA GLN A 278 6.46 3.51 -2.12
C GLN A 278 7.27 3.94 -3.35
N VAL A 279 7.00 3.35 -4.51
CA VAL A 279 7.72 3.70 -5.74
C VAL A 279 7.48 5.15 -6.15
N ILE A 280 6.25 5.65 -6.06
CA ILE A 280 5.95 7.07 -6.35
C ILE A 280 6.66 7.97 -5.34
N HIS A 281 6.69 7.60 -4.06
CA HIS A 281 7.43 8.30 -3.03
C HIS A 281 8.93 8.38 -3.33
N ASP A 282 9.54 7.29 -3.76
CA ASP A 282 10.98 7.18 -3.98
C ASP A 282 11.43 7.83 -5.30
N LEU A 283 10.57 7.83 -6.32
CA LEU A 283 10.80 8.53 -7.59
C LEU A 283 10.63 10.05 -7.47
N MET A 284 10.03 10.56 -6.40
CA MET A 284 9.87 12.01 -6.23
C MET A 284 11.22 12.70 -6.02
N PRO A 285 11.49 13.81 -6.74
CA PRO A 285 12.65 14.64 -6.45
C PRO A 285 12.66 15.10 -4.99
N LEU A 286 13.84 15.16 -4.38
CA LEU A 286 14.04 15.51 -2.97
C LEU A 286 13.30 16.79 -2.58
N PHE A 287 13.41 17.86 -3.38
CA PHE A 287 12.77 19.14 -3.09
C PHE A 287 11.24 19.07 -3.17
N THR A 288 10.69 18.34 -4.15
CA THR A 288 9.24 18.13 -4.27
C THR A 288 8.70 17.38 -3.06
N ARG A 289 9.36 16.28 -2.67
CA ARG A 289 8.99 15.51 -1.48
C ARG A 289 9.03 16.36 -0.20
N ARG A 290 10.11 17.14 -0.03
CA ARG A 290 10.29 18.07 1.10
C ARG A 290 9.20 19.14 1.17
N THR A 291 8.75 19.65 0.03
CA THR A 291 7.62 20.60 -0.06
C THR A 291 6.33 19.96 0.42
N PHE A 292 5.98 18.76 -0.07
CA PHE A 292 4.76 18.08 0.37
C PHE A 292 4.77 17.75 1.87
N HIS A 293 5.90 17.31 2.44
CA HIS A 293 6.02 17.14 3.89
C HIS A 293 5.77 18.44 4.64
N ARG A 294 6.33 19.56 4.17
CA ARG A 294 6.15 20.87 4.80
C ARG A 294 4.70 21.33 4.74
N ASP A 295 4.02 21.15 3.61
CA ASP A 295 2.64 21.59 3.44
C ASP A 295 1.70 20.75 4.31
N LEU A 296 1.87 19.43 4.32
CA LEU A 296 1.17 18.51 5.23
C LEU A 296 1.40 18.91 6.70
N LEU A 297 2.64 19.17 7.08
CA LEU A 297 2.96 19.59 8.45
C LEU A 297 2.25 20.89 8.83
N ARG A 298 2.29 21.91 7.98
CA ARG A 298 1.61 23.20 8.22
C ARG A 298 0.11 23.02 8.40
N ALA A 299 -0.53 22.24 7.53
CA ALA A 299 -1.96 22.00 7.62
C ALA A 299 -2.34 21.23 8.90
N LEU A 300 -1.53 20.24 9.31
CA LEU A 300 -1.73 19.50 10.56
C LEU A 300 -1.54 20.38 11.80
N VAL A 301 -0.51 21.24 11.84
CA VAL A 301 -0.27 22.17 12.95
C VAL A 301 -1.42 23.15 13.10
N SER A 302 -1.92 23.71 12.00
CA SER A 302 -3.08 24.62 11.99
C SER A 302 -4.38 23.95 12.45
N HIS A 303 -4.44 22.62 12.48
CA HIS A 303 -5.60 21.84 12.90
C HIS A 303 -5.26 20.87 14.04
N SER A 304 -4.33 21.25 14.92
CA SER A 304 -3.82 20.37 15.99
C SER A 304 -4.89 19.86 16.97
N ASP A 305 -6.04 20.54 17.07
CA ASP A 305 -7.17 20.12 17.91
C ASP A 305 -8.01 19.00 17.28
N ARG A 306 -7.78 18.64 16.01
CA ARG A 306 -8.58 17.63 15.32
C ARG A 306 -8.23 16.21 15.77
N PRO A 307 -9.23 15.32 15.92
CA PRO A 307 -8.98 13.89 16.08
C PRO A 307 -8.13 13.35 14.92
N GLY A 308 -7.12 12.54 15.24
CA GLY A 308 -6.21 11.94 14.24
C GLY A 308 -4.96 12.78 13.92
N VAL A 309 -4.83 13.99 14.47
CA VAL A 309 -3.56 14.74 14.47
C VAL A 309 -2.74 14.33 15.69
N THR A 310 -1.84 13.36 15.51
CA THR A 310 -1.00 12.84 16.59
C THR A 310 0.40 13.46 16.56
N PRO A 311 1.11 13.52 17.72
CA PRO A 311 2.51 13.93 17.76
C PRO A 311 3.40 13.12 16.81
N THR A 312 3.19 11.81 16.69
CA THR A 312 3.94 10.94 15.77
C THR A 312 3.77 11.39 14.31
N ARG A 313 2.54 11.74 13.91
CA ARG A 313 2.25 12.22 12.55
C ARG A 313 2.92 13.57 12.27
N LEU A 314 2.92 14.49 13.23
CA LEU A 314 3.65 15.76 13.12
C LEU A 314 5.15 15.52 12.98
N VAL A 315 5.71 14.63 13.79
CA VAL A 315 7.15 14.29 13.76
C VAL A 315 7.54 13.65 12.43
N HIS A 316 6.73 12.74 11.89
CA HIS A 316 6.97 12.14 10.56
C HIS A 316 7.14 13.21 9.47
N HIS A 317 6.22 14.17 9.41
CA HIS A 317 6.32 15.23 8.41
C HIS A 317 7.43 16.24 8.71
N ALA A 318 7.72 16.50 9.99
CA ALA A 318 8.84 17.36 10.39
C ALA A 318 10.20 16.76 10.02
N ILE A 319 10.39 15.44 10.15
CA ILE A 319 11.58 14.74 9.63
C ILE A 319 11.69 14.95 8.12
N GLY A 320 10.60 14.69 7.38
CA GLY A 320 10.60 14.80 5.92
C GLY A 320 10.81 16.22 5.38
N CYS A 321 10.66 17.25 6.23
CA CYS A 321 11.00 18.63 5.89
C CYS A 321 12.10 19.27 6.76
N ASP A 322 12.91 18.46 7.46
CA ASP A 322 13.97 18.87 8.40
C ASP A 322 13.56 20.05 9.31
N ASP A 323 12.35 20.00 9.89
CA ASP A 323 11.86 21.01 10.84
C ASP A 323 12.26 20.65 12.27
N SER A 324 13.45 21.11 12.68
CA SER A 324 14.01 20.84 14.01
C SER A 324 13.15 21.38 15.18
N GLU A 325 12.40 22.46 14.97
CA GLU A 325 11.56 23.04 16.04
C GLU A 325 10.39 22.13 16.35
N ILE A 326 9.68 21.66 15.32
CA ILE A 326 8.58 20.72 15.50
C ILE A 326 9.09 19.38 16.05
N ILE A 327 10.22 18.87 15.55
CA ILE A 327 10.81 17.62 16.07
C ILE A 327 11.11 17.77 17.57
N ARG A 328 11.84 18.81 17.98
CA ARG A 328 12.18 19.05 19.39
C ARG A 328 10.93 19.12 20.27
N ARG A 329 9.88 19.81 19.81
CA ARG A 329 8.65 20.00 20.59
C ARG A 329 7.77 18.75 20.69
N HIS A 330 7.68 17.95 19.63
CA HIS A 330 6.70 16.87 19.51
C HIS A 330 7.29 15.45 19.63
N ALA A 331 8.57 15.22 19.30
CA ALA A 331 9.18 13.89 19.41
C ALA A 331 9.14 13.30 20.83
N PRO A 332 9.39 14.05 21.92
CA PRO A 332 9.25 13.52 23.28
C PRO A 332 7.81 13.09 23.62
N ARG A 333 6.82 13.80 23.08
CA ARG A 333 5.39 13.47 23.28
C ARG A 333 5.03 12.21 22.48
N ALA A 334 5.44 12.15 21.22
CA ALA A 334 5.26 10.97 20.37
C ALA A 334 5.90 9.72 20.99
N ALA A 335 7.09 9.84 21.57
CA ALA A 335 7.76 8.74 22.25
C ALA A 335 6.95 8.25 23.46
N ARG A 336 6.39 9.15 24.28
CA ARG A 336 5.51 8.78 25.40
C ARG A 336 4.22 8.10 24.95
N ASP A 337 3.61 8.58 23.86
CA ASP A 337 2.43 7.93 23.27
C ASP A 337 2.75 6.51 22.80
N ALA A 338 3.91 6.31 22.17
CA ALA A 338 4.40 4.99 21.76
C ALA A 338 4.67 4.05 22.96
N VAL A 339 5.20 4.59 24.07
CA VAL A 339 5.33 3.82 25.32
C VAL A 339 3.95 3.39 25.84
N ALA A 340 2.96 4.29 25.84
CA ALA A 340 1.61 4.01 26.33
C ALA A 340 0.89 2.92 25.52
N THR A 341 1.19 2.79 24.23
CA THR A 341 0.63 1.74 23.36
C THR A 341 1.48 0.46 23.30
N GLY A 342 2.64 0.44 23.97
CA GLY A 342 3.55 -0.70 24.01
C GLY A 342 4.50 -0.81 22.80
N ALA A 343 4.53 0.18 21.91
CA ALA A 343 5.43 0.25 20.76
C ALA A 343 6.86 0.69 21.16
N ARG A 344 7.55 -0.15 21.94
CA ARG A 344 8.85 0.19 22.55
C ARG A 344 9.93 0.57 21.54
N ASP A 345 10.07 -0.18 20.45
CA ASP A 345 11.10 0.10 19.44
C ASP A 345 10.87 1.45 18.76
N GLU A 346 9.60 1.84 18.59
CA GLU A 346 9.25 3.16 18.08
C GLU A 346 9.55 4.26 19.10
N ALA A 347 9.23 4.03 20.38
CA ALA A 347 9.57 4.96 21.45
C ALA A 347 11.08 5.22 21.54
N ILE A 348 11.91 4.16 21.47
CA ILE A 348 13.38 4.27 21.45
C ILE A 348 13.83 5.15 20.29
N ARG A 349 13.37 4.88 19.06
CA ARG A 349 13.71 5.70 17.87
C ARG A 349 13.30 7.17 18.03
N LEU A 350 12.14 7.43 18.63
CA LEU A 350 11.63 8.79 18.85
C LEU A 350 12.40 9.53 19.95
N TYR A 351 12.83 8.86 21.03
CA TYR A 351 13.70 9.45 22.05
C TYR A 351 15.10 9.77 21.49
N GLU A 352 15.69 8.87 20.71
CA GLU A 352 16.95 9.12 20.02
C GLU A 352 16.84 10.30 19.04
N LEU A 353 15.72 10.40 18.31
CA LEU A 353 15.44 11.55 17.45
C LEU A 353 15.33 12.83 18.27
N ALA A 354 14.57 12.84 19.36
CA ALA A 354 14.45 14.01 20.23
C ALA A 354 15.83 14.47 20.75
N LEU A 355 16.70 13.53 21.16
CA LEU A 355 18.04 13.84 21.64
C LEU A 355 18.94 14.50 20.59
N ARG A 356 18.81 14.12 19.31
CA ARG A 356 19.58 14.77 18.22
C ARG A 356 19.19 16.22 17.98
N HIS A 357 17.97 16.63 18.35
CA HIS A 357 17.44 17.98 18.15
C HIS A 357 17.32 18.80 19.45
N THR A 358 17.76 18.24 20.57
CA THR A 358 17.82 18.91 21.88
C THR A 358 19.16 19.62 22.03
N ASP A 359 19.14 20.83 22.59
CA ASP A 359 20.35 21.61 22.88
C ASP A 359 21.29 20.80 23.79
N PRO A 360 22.55 20.54 23.41
CA PRO A 360 23.55 19.90 24.26
C PRO A 360 23.72 20.56 25.65
N LEU A 361 23.44 21.86 25.77
CA LEU A 361 23.58 22.62 27.01
C LEU A 361 22.35 22.53 27.91
N ASP A 362 21.21 22.04 27.42
CA ASP A 362 20.02 21.81 28.23
C ASP A 362 20.12 20.45 28.95
N GLY A 363 20.89 20.44 30.04
CA GLY A 363 21.12 19.23 30.86
C GLY A 363 19.82 18.63 31.42
N THR A 364 18.79 19.46 31.66
CA THR A 364 17.51 18.98 32.21
C THR A 364 16.71 18.23 31.16
N SER A 365 16.45 18.83 29.99
CA SER A 365 15.71 18.15 28.93
C SER A 365 16.46 16.91 28.43
N ARG A 366 17.79 16.98 28.32
CA ARG A 366 18.62 15.83 27.93
C ARG A 366 18.54 14.70 28.94
N GLY A 367 18.66 15.01 30.24
CA GLY A 367 18.54 14.02 31.31
C GLY A 367 17.19 13.30 31.25
N GLU A 368 16.10 14.03 31.01
CA GLU A 368 14.74 13.48 30.89
C GLU A 368 14.62 12.47 29.74
N LEU A 369 15.13 12.85 28.57
CA LEU A 369 15.07 11.99 27.38
C LEU A 369 16.00 10.77 27.51
N LEU A 370 17.20 10.94 28.06
CA LEU A 370 18.17 9.86 28.27
C LEU A 370 17.67 8.85 29.32
N ASP A 371 17.05 9.33 30.40
CA ASP A 371 16.43 8.46 31.40
C ASP A 371 15.32 7.59 30.79
N ALA A 372 14.43 8.22 30.02
CA ALA A 372 13.33 7.51 29.35
C ALA A 372 13.85 6.51 28.31
N LEU A 373 14.87 6.89 27.54
CA LEU A 373 15.54 6.00 26.59
C LEU A 373 16.19 4.80 27.29
N ALA A 374 16.92 5.04 28.38
CA ALA A 374 17.58 3.99 29.16
C ALA A 374 16.57 2.99 29.72
N GLU A 375 15.42 3.48 30.20
CA GLU A 375 14.33 2.63 30.69
C GLU A 375 13.73 1.78 29.57
N GLN A 376 13.42 2.37 28.41
CA GLN A 376 12.86 1.58 27.30
C GLN A 376 13.85 0.55 26.76
N ALA A 377 15.13 0.92 26.61
CA ALA A 377 16.19 0.00 26.20
C ALA A 377 16.35 -1.16 27.20
N TYR A 378 16.27 -0.88 28.51
CA TYR A 378 16.32 -1.92 29.55
C TYR A 378 15.13 -2.89 29.41
N LEU A 379 13.91 -2.35 29.26
CA LEU A 379 12.69 -3.16 29.14
C LEU A 379 12.63 -3.97 27.84
N SER A 380 13.28 -3.51 26.77
CA SER A 380 13.44 -4.26 25.51
C SER A 380 14.61 -5.26 25.54
N GLY A 381 15.38 -5.33 26.63
CA GLY A 381 16.54 -6.22 26.75
C GLY A 381 17.80 -5.74 26.03
N GLU A 382 17.81 -4.52 25.49
CA GLU A 382 18.97 -3.89 24.88
C GLU A 382 19.93 -3.35 25.94
N LEU A 383 20.45 -4.24 26.78
CA LEU A 383 21.17 -3.87 28.01
C LEU A 383 22.40 -2.98 27.77
N ARG A 384 23.10 -3.14 26.64
CA ARG A 384 24.23 -2.26 26.28
C ARG A 384 23.78 -0.82 26.03
N ASN A 385 22.68 -0.65 25.31
CA ASN A 385 22.09 0.67 25.03
C ASN A 385 21.52 1.28 26.31
N ALA A 386 20.88 0.47 27.16
CA ALA A 386 20.41 0.89 28.48
C ALA A 386 21.56 1.41 29.36
N CYS A 387 22.70 0.70 29.40
CA CYS A 387 23.88 1.13 30.13
C CYS A 387 24.49 2.43 29.57
N SER A 388 24.52 2.58 28.24
CA SER A 388 25.02 3.81 27.61
C SER A 388 24.13 5.00 27.94
N ALA A 389 22.85 4.91 27.62
CA ALA A 389 21.87 5.97 27.88
C ALA A 389 21.75 6.28 29.38
N GLY A 390 21.82 5.28 30.25
CA GLY A 390 21.76 5.46 31.70
C GLY A 390 22.98 6.19 32.27
N ARG A 391 24.18 5.94 31.73
CA ARG A 391 25.40 6.70 32.11
C ARG A 391 25.27 8.16 31.68
N ASP A 392 24.83 8.39 30.45
CA ASP A 392 24.66 9.73 29.91
C ASP A 392 23.55 10.49 30.65
N ALA A 393 22.46 9.81 31.05
CA ALA A 393 21.39 10.37 31.85
C ALA A 393 21.90 10.84 33.22
N ALA A 394 22.63 9.98 33.92
CA ALA A 394 23.19 10.30 35.23
C ALA A 394 24.17 11.49 35.15
N ALA A 395 25.05 11.51 34.14
CA ALA A 395 25.96 12.61 33.90
C ALA A 395 25.23 13.92 33.55
N ALA A 396 24.17 13.86 32.73
CA ALA A 396 23.36 15.03 32.40
C ALA A 396 22.66 15.61 33.65
N TRP A 397 22.17 14.75 34.54
CA TRP A 397 21.54 15.18 35.79
C TRP A 397 22.52 15.77 36.80
N GLU A 398 23.73 15.22 36.91
CA GLU A 398 24.78 15.82 37.74
C GLU A 398 25.21 17.18 37.18
N ALA A 399 25.40 17.28 35.86
CA ALA A 399 25.75 18.56 35.22
C ALA A 399 24.65 19.62 35.38
N ALA A 400 23.39 19.21 35.51
CA ALA A 400 22.25 20.08 35.77
C ALA A 400 22.03 20.39 37.27
N ASP A 401 22.91 19.92 38.16
CA ASP A 401 22.78 20.04 39.62
C ASP A 401 21.43 19.50 40.14
N ARG A 402 21.02 18.33 39.63
CA ARG A 402 19.78 17.61 39.98
C ARG A 402 20.07 16.27 40.64
N PRO A 403 20.62 16.26 41.88
CA PRO A 403 20.92 15.02 42.62
C PRO A 403 19.68 14.16 42.87
N ASP A 404 18.49 14.78 42.99
CA ASP A 404 17.19 14.10 43.10
C ASP A 404 16.84 13.23 41.88
N ARG A 405 17.44 13.54 40.71
CA ARG A 405 17.29 12.80 39.45
C ARG A 405 18.49 11.92 39.13
N ALA A 406 19.71 12.39 39.44
CA ALA A 406 20.94 11.66 39.21
C ALA A 406 21.00 10.36 40.04
N GLY A 407 20.61 10.40 41.31
CA GLY A 407 20.59 9.22 42.19
C GLY A 407 19.75 8.05 41.62
N PRO A 408 18.46 8.27 41.29
CA PRO A 408 17.63 7.25 40.64
C PRO A 408 18.15 6.78 39.27
N ALA A 409 18.80 7.65 38.49
CA ALA A 409 19.42 7.28 37.22
C ALA A 409 20.61 6.33 37.42
N TYR A 410 21.52 6.63 38.36
CA TYR A 410 22.61 5.73 38.76
C TYR A 410 22.10 4.39 39.29
N ARG A 411 21.00 4.40 40.05
CA ARG A 411 20.36 3.17 40.53
C ARG A 411 19.88 2.29 39.38
N ARG A 412 19.16 2.85 38.40
CA ARG A 412 18.75 2.11 37.19
C ARG A 412 19.95 1.60 36.39
N LEU A 413 21.00 2.42 36.25
CA LEU A 413 22.25 2.04 35.58
C LEU A 413 22.94 0.86 36.28
N ALA A 414 23.01 0.85 37.61
CA ALA A 414 23.59 -0.25 38.38
C ALA A 414 22.91 -1.59 38.08
N ARG A 415 21.57 -1.60 38.01
CA ARG A 415 20.79 -2.80 37.63
C ARG A 415 21.13 -3.27 36.21
N ALA A 416 21.20 -2.37 35.24
CA ALA A 416 21.53 -2.72 33.87
C ALA A 416 22.97 -3.27 33.76
N LEU A 417 23.94 -2.63 34.41
CA LEU A 417 25.34 -3.04 34.43
C LEU A 417 25.53 -4.43 35.03
N TRP A 418 24.81 -4.73 36.11
CA TRP A 418 24.80 -6.05 36.73
C TRP A 418 24.37 -7.14 35.74
N LEU A 419 23.27 -6.93 35.01
CA LEU A 419 22.78 -7.90 34.02
C LEU A 419 23.72 -8.09 32.83
N THR A 420 24.56 -7.09 32.53
CA THR A 420 25.63 -7.23 31.51
C THR A 420 26.90 -7.91 32.04
N GLY A 421 26.96 -8.28 33.32
CA GLY A 421 28.13 -8.90 33.95
C GLY A 421 29.23 -7.91 34.36
N ASN A 422 29.00 -6.60 34.24
CA ASN A 422 30.00 -5.59 34.61
C ASN A 422 29.88 -5.21 36.10
N ARG A 423 30.31 -6.14 36.95
CA ARG A 423 30.09 -6.08 38.40
C ARG A 423 30.70 -4.84 39.06
N THR A 424 31.95 -4.51 38.76
CA THR A 424 32.63 -3.36 39.36
C THR A 424 31.90 -2.06 39.03
N ALA A 425 31.56 -1.85 37.75
CA ALA A 425 30.83 -0.66 37.34
C ALA A 425 29.42 -0.60 37.95
N ALA A 426 28.76 -1.75 38.16
CA ALA A 426 27.47 -1.81 38.84
C ALA A 426 27.56 -1.38 40.31
N GLN A 427 28.59 -1.83 41.02
CA GLN A 427 28.85 -1.44 42.42
C GLN A 427 29.18 0.06 42.54
N ASP A 428 30.00 0.59 41.63
CA ASP A 428 30.34 2.02 41.62
C ASP A 428 29.10 2.89 41.37
N ALA A 429 28.25 2.50 40.41
CA ALA A 429 26.98 3.19 40.15
C ALA A 429 26.03 3.11 41.36
N ALA A 430 25.91 1.96 42.02
CA ALA A 430 25.07 1.81 43.21
C ALA A 430 25.58 2.64 44.39
N ARG A 431 26.89 2.70 44.62
CA ARG A 431 27.51 3.55 45.66
C ARG A 431 27.23 5.03 45.38
N ARG A 432 27.43 5.47 44.13
CA ARG A 432 27.15 6.85 43.73
C ARG A 432 25.67 7.22 43.91
N ALA A 433 24.75 6.29 43.60
CA ALA A 433 23.33 6.48 43.86
C ALA A 433 23.03 6.68 45.35
N ALA A 434 23.63 5.86 46.23
CA ALA A 434 23.43 5.96 47.68
C ALA A 434 23.97 7.27 48.26
N GLU A 435 25.15 7.74 47.81
CA GLU A 435 25.72 9.04 48.18
C GLU A 435 24.74 10.18 47.87
N LEU A 436 24.33 10.28 46.59
CA LEU A 436 23.45 11.35 46.13
C LEU A 436 22.07 11.33 46.81
N LEU A 437 21.54 10.15 47.13
CA LEU A 437 20.22 10.01 47.75
C LEU A 437 20.24 10.25 49.26
N THR A 438 21.37 10.04 49.93
CA THR A 438 21.55 10.33 51.36
C THR A 438 21.42 11.82 51.61
N ASP A 439 22.05 12.63 50.77
CA ASP A 439 22.06 14.09 50.88
C ASP A 439 20.68 14.73 50.58
N GLN A 440 19.80 14.00 49.91
CA GLN A 440 18.47 14.48 49.51
C GLN A 440 17.34 14.07 50.47
N GLY A 441 17.62 13.26 51.50
CA GLY A 441 16.60 12.83 52.47
C GLY A 441 15.46 11.97 51.91
N ASN A 442 15.60 11.41 50.70
CA ASN A 442 14.57 10.58 50.07
C ASN A 442 14.65 9.12 50.57
N ALA A 443 14.02 8.86 51.72
CA ALA A 443 14.10 7.58 52.42
C ALA A 443 13.74 6.36 51.53
N THR A 444 12.76 6.47 50.64
CA THR A 444 12.35 5.35 49.77
C THR A 444 13.40 5.04 48.72
N GLN A 445 13.92 6.05 48.01
CA GLN A 445 14.96 5.81 47.00
C GLN A 445 16.28 5.35 47.66
N LEU A 446 16.59 5.88 48.85
CA LEU A 446 17.77 5.50 49.62
C LEU A 446 17.72 4.03 50.06
N VAL A 447 16.57 3.56 50.56
CA VAL A 447 16.38 2.14 50.90
C VAL A 447 16.56 1.24 49.68
N LEU A 448 16.00 1.63 48.52
CA LEU A 448 16.16 0.87 47.29
C LEU A 448 17.63 0.83 46.80
N ALA A 449 18.36 1.95 46.92
CA ALA A 449 19.77 2.01 46.56
C ALA A 449 20.64 1.14 47.48
N HIS A 450 20.41 1.17 48.79
CA HIS A 450 21.12 0.28 49.73
C HIS A 450 20.78 -1.20 49.52
N ALA A 451 19.51 -1.53 49.24
CA ALA A 451 19.12 -2.90 48.94
C ALA A 451 19.84 -3.45 47.70
N GLU A 452 19.99 -2.62 46.66
CA GLU A 452 20.77 -2.97 45.47
C GLU A 452 22.26 -3.12 45.78
N LEU A 453 22.86 -2.20 46.53
CA LEU A 453 24.26 -2.28 46.93
C LEU A 453 24.54 -3.56 47.73
N SER A 454 23.72 -3.85 48.75
CA SER A 454 23.85 -5.07 49.55
C SER A 454 23.69 -6.35 48.71
N HIS A 455 22.79 -6.35 47.72
CA HIS A 455 22.66 -7.48 46.80
C HIS A 455 23.92 -7.67 45.94
N LEU A 456 24.51 -6.58 45.43
CA LEU A 456 25.73 -6.61 44.61
C LEU A 456 27.00 -6.94 45.41
N GLU A 457 27.00 -6.68 46.71
CA GLU A 457 28.11 -6.99 47.64
C GLU A 457 28.03 -8.42 48.19
N ALA A 458 26.82 -9.01 48.29
CA ALA A 458 26.61 -10.34 48.85
C ALA A 458 26.90 -11.50 47.88
N LEU A 459 26.93 -11.24 46.57
CA LEU A 459 27.28 -12.21 45.52
C LEU A 459 28.79 -12.29 45.29
#